data_AF-A0A2M9E065-F1
#
_entry.id   AF-A0A2M9E065-F1
#
_cell.length_a   1.000
_cell.length_b   1.000
_cell.length_c   1.000
_cell.angle_alpha   90.00
_cell.angle_beta   90.00
_cell.angle_gamma   90.00
#
_symmetry.space_group_name_H-M   'P 1'
#
loop_
_entity.id
_entity.type
_entity.pdbx_description
1 polymer ?
#
loop_
_entity_poly.entity_id
_entity_poly.type
_entity_poly.pdbx_seq_one_letter_code
_entity_poly.pdbx_strand_id
1 'polypeptide(L)' 'MTSRSDIDHELQRLERQLQELCAELPREQAREAFARAAESLTTDPPAELDAYIQGRIHTMLVAAGLIEDESPTG' A
#
# COMPACT_ATOMS: atom_id res chain seq x y z
N MET A 1 1.18 15.47 5.32
CA MET A 1 0.15 14.84 6.17
C MET A 1 0.74 14.71 7.56
N THR A 2 0.03 15.12 8.61
CA THR A 2 0.63 15.22 9.97
C THR A 2 -0.12 14.43 11.04
N SER A 3 -1.32 13.90 10.76
CA SER A 3 -2.06 13.10 11.73
C SER A 3 -2.25 11.66 11.26
N ARG A 4 -2.29 10.73 12.21
CA ARG A 4 -2.60 9.32 11.96
C ARG A 4 -3.89 9.13 11.15
N SER A 5 -4.92 9.93 11.43
CA SER A 5 -6.18 9.90 10.68
C SER A 5 -6.03 10.27 9.21
N ASP A 6 -5.16 11.23 8.86
CA ASP A 6 -4.89 11.58 7.45
C ASP A 6 -4.24 10.38 6.74
N ILE A 7 -3.30 9.72 7.42
CA ILE A 7 -2.62 8.53 6.90
C ILE A 7 -3.60 7.37 6.74
N ASP A 8 -4.46 7.12 7.72
CA ASP A 8 -5.49 6.07 7.63
C ASP A 8 -6.48 6.34 6.48
N HIS A 9 -6.88 7.61 6.27
CA HIS A 9 -7.72 7.99 5.13
C HIS A 9 -7.05 7.71 3.79
N GLU A 10 -5.77 8.05 3.64
CA GLU A 10 -5.04 7.77 2.40
C GLU A 10 -4.76 6.29 2.21
N LEU A 11 -4.50 5.54 3.29
CA LEU A 11 -4.37 4.08 3.23
C LEU A 11 -5.69 3.45 2.78
N GLN A 12 -6.85 3.88 3.29
CA GLN A 12 -8.15 3.39 2.81
C GLN A 12 -8.40 3.74 1.35
N ARG A 13 -8.02 4.95 0.92
CA ARG A 13 -8.12 5.37 -0.48
C ARG A 13 -7.25 4.49 -1.37
N LEU A 14 -6.02 4.20 -0.96
CA LEU A 14 -5.11 3.28 -1.64
C LEU A 14 -5.67 1.85 -1.71
N GLU A 15 -6.34 1.37 -0.68
CA GLU A 15 -6.96 0.03 -0.65
C GLU A 15 -8.00 -0.12 -1.75
N ARG A 16 -8.90 0.86 -1.82
CA ARG A 16 -9.95 0.90 -2.84
C ARG A 16 -9.36 1.00 -4.24
N GLN A 17 -8.40 1.89 -4.42
CA GLN A 17 -7.73 2.07 -5.70
C GLN A 17 -6.99 0.79 -6.11
N LEU A 18 -6.38 0.08 -5.17
CA LEU A 18 -5.71 -1.19 -5.43
C LEU A 18 -6.68 -2.24 -5.96
N GLN A 19 -7.85 -2.37 -5.36
CA GLN A 19 -8.89 -3.30 -5.80
C GLN A 19 -9.39 -2.97 -7.20
N GLU A 20 -9.63 -1.69 -7.50
CA GLU A 20 -10.03 -1.21 -8.82
C GLU A 20 -8.93 -1.50 -9.86
N LEU A 21 -7.67 -1.18 -9.55
CA LEU A 21 -6.52 -1.46 -10.41
C LEU A 21 -6.34 -2.96 -10.66
N CYS A 22 -6.53 -3.81 -9.65
CA CYS A 22 -6.44 -5.27 -9.83
C CYS A 22 -7.61 -5.84 -10.65
N ALA A 23 -8.76 -5.16 -10.67
CA ALA A 23 -9.90 -5.57 -11.49
C ALA A 23 -9.73 -5.15 -12.96
N GLU A 24 -9.07 -4.02 -13.23
CA GLU A 24 -8.93 -3.46 -14.58
C GLU A 24 -7.59 -3.78 -15.25
N LEU A 25 -6.52 -3.99 -14.48
CA LEU A 25 -5.16 -4.12 -14.98
C LEU A 25 -4.50 -5.46 -14.59
N PRO A 26 -3.56 -5.96 -15.41
CA PRO A 26 -2.69 -7.06 -15.04
C PRO A 26 -1.86 -6.73 -13.78
N ARG A 27 -1.50 -7.77 -13.02
CA ARG A 27 -0.73 -7.69 -11.76
C ARG A 27 0.47 -6.73 -11.81
N GLU A 28 1.29 -6.80 -12.86
CA GLU A 28 2.47 -5.93 -13.00
C GLU A 28 2.09 -4.44 -13.13
N GLN A 29 1.07 -4.14 -13.93
CA GLN A 29 0.60 -2.76 -14.13
C GLN A 29 -0.14 -2.24 -12.90
N ALA A 30 -0.96 -3.08 -12.25
CA ALA A 30 -1.63 -2.74 -11.00
C ALA A 30 -0.61 -2.42 -9.90
N ARG A 31 0.50 -3.19 -9.82
CA ARG A 31 1.60 -2.94 -8.88
C ARG A 31 2.29 -1.61 -9.14
N GLU A 32 2.62 -1.29 -10.40
CA GLU A 32 3.27 -0.03 -10.74
C GLU A 32 2.36 1.19 -10.47
N ALA A 33 1.09 1.09 -10.84
CA ALA A 33 0.10 2.13 -10.58
C ALA A 33 -0.12 2.34 -9.07
N PHE A 34 -0.16 1.26 -8.29
CA PHE A 34 -0.24 1.34 -6.84
C PHE A 34 1.03 1.95 -6.22
N ALA A 35 2.22 1.56 -6.68
CA ALA A 35 3.48 2.11 -6.18
C ALA A 35 3.52 3.62 -6.35
N ARG A 36 3.15 4.14 -7.52
CA ARG A 36 3.05 5.60 -7.78
C ARG A 36 2.03 6.29 -6.86
N ALA A 37 0.91 5.63 -6.58
CA ALA A 37 -0.09 6.19 -5.67
C ALA A 37 0.39 6.19 -4.22
N ALA A 38 1.17 5.18 -3.83
CA ALA A 38 1.74 5.04 -2.49
C ALA A 38 2.97 5.93 -2.26
N GLU A 39 3.61 6.49 -3.31
CA GLU A 39 4.76 7.39 -3.18
C GLU A 39 4.50 8.55 -2.22
N SER A 40 3.27 9.08 -2.18
CA SER A 40 2.91 10.16 -1.26
C SER A 40 3.02 9.76 0.22
N LEU A 41 2.84 8.48 0.52
CA LEU A 41 2.94 7.92 1.87
C LEU A 41 4.32 7.32 2.15
N THR A 42 5.08 6.90 1.14
CA THR A 42 6.38 6.24 1.32
C THR A 42 7.59 7.14 1.10
N THR A 43 7.45 8.30 0.45
CA THR A 43 8.58 9.20 0.15
C THR A 43 9.08 9.95 1.38
N ASP A 44 8.17 10.45 2.22
CA ASP A 44 8.50 11.17 3.46
C ASP A 44 7.46 10.84 4.55
N PRO A 45 7.38 9.58 5.00
CA PRO A 45 6.48 9.21 6.08
C PRO A 45 6.95 9.80 7.41
N PRO A 46 6.03 10.15 8.31
CA PRO A 46 6.39 10.43 9.70
C PRO A 46 7.08 9.21 10.29
N ALA A 47 8.26 9.39 10.91
CA ALA A 47 9.05 8.28 11.44
C ALA A 47 8.28 7.38 12.43
N GLU A 48 7.36 7.96 13.21
CA GLU A 48 6.49 7.22 14.14
C GLU A 48 5.46 6.34 13.44
N LEU A 49 5.13 6.63 12.18
CA LEU A 49 4.12 5.95 11.38
C LEU A 49 4.70 5.16 10.21
N ASP A 50 6.00 5.29 9.90
CA ASP A 50 6.65 4.59 8.78
C ASP A 50 6.42 3.07 8.84
N ALA A 51 6.74 2.43 9.97
CA ALA A 51 6.51 1.00 10.17
C ALA A 51 5.03 0.61 10.05
N TYR A 52 4.12 1.48 10.48
CA TYR A 52 2.68 1.26 10.36
C TYR A 52 2.21 1.31 8.90
N ILE A 53 2.66 2.33 8.16
CA ILE A 53 2.35 2.54 6.75
C ILE A 53 2.89 1.38 5.92
N GLN A 54 4.16 1.02 6.10
CA GLN A 54 4.78 -0.09 5.37
C GLN A 54 4.08 -1.42 5.65
N GLY A 55 3.78 -1.72 6.92
CA GLY A 55 3.05 -2.94 7.28
C GLY A 55 1.66 -3.00 6.68
N ARG A 56 0.94 -1.86 6.63
CA ARG A 56 -0.39 -1.79 6.02
C ARG A 56 -0.30 -1.98 4.51
N ILE A 57 0.59 -1.27 3.84
CA ILE A 57 0.83 -1.39 2.39
C ILE A 57 1.18 -2.84 2.02
N HIS A 58 2.09 -3.47 2.77
CA HIS A 58 2.46 -4.87 2.55
C HIS A 58 1.24 -5.79 2.65
N THR A 59 0.44 -5.65 3.71
CA THR A 59 -0.79 -6.43 3.92
C THR A 59 -1.77 -6.26 2.74
N MET A 60 -1.91 -5.05 2.22
CA MET A 60 -2.81 -4.75 1.09
C MET A 60 -2.33 -5.42 -0.20
N LEU A 61 -1.02 -5.37 -0.47
CA LEU A 61 -0.42 -6.02 -1.63
C LEU A 61 -0.53 -7.55 -1.56
N VAL A 62 -0.35 -8.15 -0.39
CA VAL A 62 -0.57 -9.58 -0.15
C VAL A 62 -2.03 -9.94 -0.37
N ALA A 63 -2.96 -9.18 0.23
CA ALA A 63 -4.40 -9.42 0.10
C ALA A 63 -4.89 -9.30 -1.35
N ALA A 64 -4.28 -8.41 -2.13
CA ALA A 64 -4.54 -8.26 -3.56
C ALA A 64 -3.83 -9.33 -4.42
N GLY A 65 -3.02 -10.21 -3.84
CA GLY A 65 -2.25 -11.23 -4.55
C GLY A 65 -1.14 -10.64 -5.44
N LEU A 66 -0.73 -9.39 -5.19
CA LEU A 66 0.28 -8.68 -5.97
C LEU A 66 1.70 -9.02 -5.53
N ILE A 67 1.88 -9.39 -4.27
CA ILE A 67 3.12 -9.98 -3.73
C ILE A 67 2.79 -11.29 -3.03
N GLU A 68 3.78 -12.15 -2.91
CA GLU A 68 3.65 -13.34 -2.09
C GLU A 68 3.77 -12.94 -0.61
N ASP A 69 3.03 -13.61 0.27
CA ASP A 69 3.24 -13.48 1.71
C ASP A 69 4.54 -14.21 2.06
N GLU A 70 5.68 -13.59 1.77
CA GLU A 70 6.97 -14.01 2.29
C GLU A 70 7.06 -13.57 3.75
N SER A 71 6.16 -14.09 4.58
CA SER A 71 6.45 -14.25 6.00
C SER A 71 7.76 -15.05 6.09
N PRO A 72 8.81 -14.57 6.76
CA PRO A 72 10.08 -15.26 6.82
C PRO A 72 9.89 -16.52 7.67
N THR A 73 9.47 -17.61 7.06
CA THR A 73 9.76 -18.94 7.58
C THR A 73 11.21 -19.23 7.25
N GLY A 74 12.11 -18.72 8.10
CA GLY A 74 13.55 -18.98 8.08
C GLY A 74 14.11 -18.88 9.50
#